data_AF-A0A6N2DWC7-F1
#
_entry.id   AF-A0A6N2DWC7-F1
#
_cell.length_a   1.000
_cell.length_b   1.000
_cell.length_c   1.000
_cell.angle_alpha   90.00
_cell.angle_beta   90.00
_cell.angle_gamma   90.00
#
_symmetry.space_group_name_H-M   'P 1'
#
loop_
_entity.id
_entity.type
_entity.pdbx_description
1 polymer ?
#
loop_
_entity_poly.entity_id
_entity_poly.type
_entity_poly.pdbx_seq_one_letter_code
_entity_poly.pdbx_strand_id
1 'polypeptide(L)'
;MRTTTWTLALSTTALIALAYAGASPAHAACTETTDGDGNPVITCSGTDAEAIADARDNLSVIIEDGAELIRESGRPLQLDGDGQSVNNLGRIESGDDDAIRSDGTNLIVDNSGVISGGDRGIRLRNGDGTFTLINQEDGEIFARRQAVRADNEAQLPGVSVVNFGLIESFDGRAIQSRGPGTVVFNFGTLLGGEEVIEGRQDFFLENHGIIAIRGLSWDGTTSTWTDDGAVADEDGVQFSSGVVLNSGVILSTDDGIDIDEGFIHNFAGGVIVSAAPDSIRGSSAVDVDELFQFSDPNEPERRPGPLLIINEGYMEGPRAIGTDLDADSPIDIVNTGTLIGRGGDEMGPIAIDLAPNQGDTTISLSGGSIVEGDILFGGASENTLFLGTFDAGARFDGVVRARDADPDRAAARAALLDDLGEVGVLSTTSTTSTGFDVVFEDNVEIGDFLAYLLVDNLFRLHMKAGDEDIIRFRFLNPTSFAFDGDMFGPDEFAGFLGANGVAVVPVPGALPLMLTALGGLALLRRRKA
;
A
#
# COMPACT_ATOMS: atom_id res chain seq x y z
N MET A 1 101.92 8.03 30.11
CA MET A 1 100.82 8.37 31.02
C MET A 1 99.56 7.70 30.50
N ARG A 2 98.96 6.85 31.33
CA ARG A 2 97.63 6.20 31.24
C ARG A 2 97.39 5.24 30.04
N THR A 3 97.65 3.94 30.16
CA THR A 3 96.85 2.84 30.79
C THR A 3 95.64 2.41 29.95
N THR A 4 95.72 1.25 29.25
CA THR A 4 95.14 -0.08 29.61
C THR A 4 93.60 -0.11 29.47
N THR A 5 92.88 -1.12 28.95
CA THR A 5 93.08 -2.58 28.92
C THR A 5 92.07 -3.20 27.95
N TRP A 6 92.43 -4.31 27.31
CA TRP A 6 91.53 -5.25 26.63
C TRP A 6 90.81 -6.14 27.65
N THR A 7 89.55 -6.52 27.40
CA THR A 7 89.02 -7.80 27.91
C THR A 7 88.00 -8.40 26.95
N LEU A 8 88.31 -9.61 26.50
CA LEU A 8 87.43 -10.58 25.84
C LEU A 8 86.62 -11.30 26.94
N ALA A 9 85.34 -11.58 26.71
CA ALA A 9 84.62 -12.65 27.42
C ALA A 9 83.51 -13.22 26.53
N LEU A 10 83.71 -14.44 26.03
CA LEU A 10 82.65 -15.38 25.68
C LEU A 10 82.08 -15.97 26.98
N SER A 11 80.76 -16.15 27.05
CA SER A 11 80.12 -17.38 27.59
C SER A 11 78.57 -17.29 27.65
N THR A 12 77.91 -18.11 26.83
CA THR A 12 76.79 -19.06 27.15
C THR A 12 75.63 -18.66 28.07
N THR A 13 74.39 -18.73 27.54
CA THR A 13 73.19 -19.44 28.11
C THR A 13 72.00 -19.27 27.11
N ALA A 14 71.53 -20.31 26.42
CA ALA A 14 70.56 -21.35 26.81
C ALA A 14 69.07 -20.97 26.55
N LEU A 15 68.51 -21.58 25.50
CA LEU A 15 67.19 -22.20 25.40
C LEU A 15 66.09 -21.75 26.39
N ILE A 16 65.15 -20.90 25.93
CA ILE A 16 63.72 -20.98 26.29
C ILE A 16 62.93 -20.77 25.00
N ALA A 17 62.78 -21.86 24.25
CA ALA A 17 61.75 -22.05 23.26
C ALA A 17 60.86 -23.19 23.79
N LEU A 18 59.98 -22.90 24.75
CA LEU A 18 58.83 -23.75 25.14
C LEU A 18 58.02 -23.08 26.27
N ALA A 19 57.10 -22.16 25.94
CA ALA A 19 56.03 -21.73 26.87
C ALA A 19 54.87 -20.93 26.22
N TYR A 20 54.66 -21.01 24.90
CA TYR A 20 53.49 -20.38 24.24
C TYR A 20 52.78 -21.33 23.27
N ALA A 21 52.78 -22.62 23.60
CA ALA A 21 51.85 -23.58 23.04
C ALA A 21 50.93 -24.04 24.17
N GLY A 22 49.62 -23.79 24.03
CA GLY A 22 48.62 -24.52 24.83
C GLY A 22 47.55 -23.72 25.57
N ALA A 23 47.31 -22.45 25.26
CA ALA A 23 45.96 -21.92 25.44
C ALA A 23 45.25 -22.12 24.09
N SER A 24 44.58 -23.26 23.92
CA SER A 24 43.48 -23.32 22.97
C SER A 24 42.53 -22.17 23.34
N PRO A 25 42.10 -21.31 22.39
CA PRO A 25 41.05 -20.35 22.68
C PRO A 25 39.84 -21.13 23.21
N ALA A 26 39.17 -20.56 24.21
CA ALA A 26 38.17 -21.25 25.02
C ALA A 26 37.11 -21.94 24.15
N HIS A 27 37.01 -23.27 24.24
CA HIS A 27 35.87 -24.02 23.72
C HIS A 27 34.68 -23.84 24.65
N ALA A 28 33.77 -22.94 24.25
CA ALA A 28 32.31 -23.10 24.31
C ALA A 28 31.73 -21.93 23.52
N ALA A 29 31.30 -22.19 22.30
CA ALA A 29 30.76 -21.17 21.39
C ALA A 29 29.33 -21.53 20.95
N CYS A 30 28.99 -22.83 20.89
CA CYS A 30 27.65 -23.36 21.17
C CYS A 30 27.75 -24.72 21.89
N THR A 31 26.75 -25.10 22.70
CA THR A 31 26.69 -26.38 23.42
C THR A 31 25.40 -27.13 23.11
N GLU A 32 25.50 -28.44 22.90
CA GLU A 32 24.34 -29.30 22.69
C GLU A 32 23.81 -29.90 23.99
N THR A 33 22.49 -29.91 24.14
CA THR A 33 21.75 -30.56 25.21
C THR A 33 20.45 -31.16 24.67
N THR A 34 19.58 -31.64 25.55
CA THR A 34 18.20 -32.02 25.22
C THR A 34 17.25 -31.33 26.18
N ASP A 35 16.06 -30.97 25.70
CA ASP A 35 14.99 -30.43 26.55
C ASP A 35 14.34 -31.51 27.44
N GLY A 36 13.28 -31.13 28.15
CA GLY A 36 12.53 -32.04 29.04
C GLY A 36 11.77 -33.15 28.32
N ASP A 37 11.51 -32.99 27.03
CA ASP A 37 10.80 -33.95 26.17
C ASP A 37 11.77 -34.80 25.33
N GLY A 38 13.08 -34.51 25.42
CA GLY A 38 14.16 -35.24 24.74
C GLY A 38 14.51 -34.69 23.37
N ASN A 39 13.98 -33.52 22.97
CA ASN A 39 14.33 -32.87 21.72
C ASN A 39 15.72 -32.23 21.80
N PRO A 40 16.47 -32.16 20.69
CA PRO A 40 17.80 -31.57 20.71
C PRO A 40 17.74 -30.05 20.92
N VAL A 41 18.71 -29.52 21.68
CA VAL A 41 18.86 -28.09 21.94
C VAL A 41 20.30 -27.67 21.72
N ILE A 42 20.53 -26.60 20.96
CA ILE A 42 21.84 -25.95 20.81
C ILE A 42 21.77 -24.58 21.47
N THR A 43 22.66 -24.29 22.43
CA THR A 43 22.74 -23.00 23.13
C THR A 43 24.08 -22.34 22.89
N CYS A 44 24.08 -21.11 22.37
CA CYS A 44 25.26 -20.30 22.11
C CYS A 44 25.35 -19.16 23.14
N SER A 45 26.48 -19.05 23.84
CA SER A 45 26.71 -18.14 24.98
C SER A 45 27.96 -17.27 24.85
N GLY A 46 28.50 -17.17 23.63
CA GLY A 46 29.69 -16.38 23.30
C GLY A 46 29.81 -16.16 21.80
N THR A 47 30.99 -15.74 21.34
CA THR A 47 31.25 -15.57 19.89
C THR A 47 31.64 -16.91 19.26
N ASP A 48 30.91 -17.31 18.23
CA ASP A 48 31.22 -18.43 17.33
C ASP A 48 31.26 -17.94 15.88
N ALA A 49 32.10 -18.58 15.08
CA ALA A 49 32.19 -18.37 13.64
C ALA A 49 31.92 -19.65 12.84
N GLU A 50 31.73 -20.78 13.52
CA GLU A 50 31.34 -22.03 12.88
C GLU A 50 29.84 -22.03 12.59
N ALA A 51 29.46 -22.69 11.50
CA ALA A 51 28.06 -22.85 11.13
C ALA A 51 27.38 -23.86 12.06
N ILE A 52 26.11 -23.61 12.38
CA ILE A 52 25.20 -24.67 12.81
C ILE A 52 24.47 -25.15 11.55
N ALA A 53 24.83 -26.35 11.10
CA ALA A 53 24.14 -27.05 10.02
C ALA A 53 23.53 -28.33 10.57
N ASP A 54 22.21 -28.34 10.73
CA ASP A 54 21.52 -29.40 11.46
C ASP A 54 20.20 -29.80 10.81
N ALA A 55 20.01 -31.11 10.67
CA ALA A 55 18.84 -31.72 10.03
C ALA A 55 17.97 -32.53 11.01
N ARG A 56 18.18 -32.38 12.32
CA ARG A 56 17.36 -33.05 13.34
C ARG A 56 16.03 -32.33 13.51
N ASP A 57 14.95 -33.08 13.54
CA ASP A 57 13.63 -32.55 13.83
C ASP A 57 13.53 -32.03 15.26
N ASN A 58 12.64 -31.05 15.47
CA ASN A 58 12.34 -30.41 16.75
C ASN A 58 13.56 -29.77 17.45
N LEU A 59 14.62 -29.45 16.69
CA LEU A 59 15.78 -28.75 17.21
C LEU A 59 15.41 -27.34 17.68
N SER A 60 15.83 -26.97 18.89
CA SER A 60 15.80 -25.59 19.36
C SER A 60 17.20 -24.99 19.36
N VAL A 61 17.41 -23.90 18.64
CA VAL A 61 18.64 -23.11 18.66
C VAL A 61 18.40 -21.85 19.50
N ILE A 62 19.22 -21.64 20.53
CA ILE A 62 19.13 -20.51 21.45
C ILE A 62 20.43 -19.71 21.35
N ILE A 63 20.34 -18.45 20.92
CA ILE A 63 21.45 -17.49 20.95
C ILE A 63 21.21 -16.57 22.14
N GLU A 64 22.05 -16.68 23.18
CA GLU A 64 21.91 -15.88 24.39
C GLU A 64 22.27 -14.40 24.15
N ASP A 65 21.83 -13.54 25.07
CA ASP A 65 22.20 -12.13 25.08
C ASP A 65 23.73 -11.97 25.11
N GLY A 66 24.25 -11.11 24.24
CA GLY A 66 25.68 -10.90 24.03
C GLY A 66 26.42 -12.03 23.30
N ALA A 67 25.75 -13.13 22.91
CA ALA A 67 26.33 -14.13 22.03
C ALA A 67 26.34 -13.65 20.57
N GLU A 68 27.32 -14.11 19.80
CA GLU A 68 27.53 -13.69 18.41
C GLU A 68 27.80 -14.92 17.55
N LEU A 69 26.98 -15.17 16.55
CA LEU A 69 27.19 -16.20 15.54
C LEU A 69 27.45 -15.51 14.19
N ILE A 70 28.71 -15.20 13.91
CA ILE A 70 29.11 -14.31 12.81
C ILE A 70 29.97 -15.07 11.80
N ARG A 71 29.58 -15.01 10.53
CA ARG A 71 30.34 -15.59 9.43
C ARG A 71 30.63 -14.56 8.37
N GLU A 72 31.91 -14.32 8.09
CA GLU A 72 32.34 -13.48 6.97
C GLU A 72 31.88 -14.04 5.62
N SER A 73 31.81 -15.37 5.52
CA SER A 73 31.29 -16.05 4.33
C SER A 73 30.48 -17.29 4.69
N GLY A 74 29.36 -17.46 4.00
CA GLY A 74 28.38 -18.52 4.19
C GLY A 74 27.36 -18.23 5.30
N ARG A 75 26.41 -19.15 5.43
CA ARG A 75 25.31 -19.09 6.41
C ARG A 75 25.73 -19.48 7.83
N PRO A 76 25.45 -18.64 8.84
CA PRO A 76 25.50 -19.01 10.27
C PRO A 76 24.61 -20.20 10.62
N LEU A 77 23.33 -20.15 10.22
CA LEU A 77 22.33 -21.20 10.52
C LEU A 77 21.81 -21.83 9.22
N GLN A 78 21.95 -23.16 9.12
CA GLN A 78 21.28 -24.02 8.14
C GLN A 78 20.46 -25.09 8.87
N LEU A 79 19.15 -25.02 8.70
CA LEU A 79 18.14 -25.75 9.47
C LEU A 79 17.29 -26.62 8.52
N ASP A 80 17.65 -27.90 8.41
CA ASP A 80 17.07 -28.80 7.40
C ASP A 80 16.04 -29.80 7.99
N GLY A 81 15.81 -29.76 9.30
CA GLY A 81 14.86 -30.63 9.99
C GLY A 81 13.48 -30.00 10.17
N ASP A 82 12.47 -30.81 10.47
CA ASP A 82 11.10 -30.32 10.68
C ASP A 82 10.89 -29.80 12.11
N GLY A 83 10.06 -28.78 12.28
CA GLY A 83 9.67 -28.25 13.59
C GLY A 83 10.81 -27.59 14.36
N GLN A 84 11.82 -27.09 13.65
CA GLN A 84 12.96 -26.41 14.28
C GLN A 84 12.60 -25.00 14.75
N SER A 85 13.26 -24.51 15.78
CA SER A 85 13.06 -23.16 16.31
C SER A 85 14.37 -22.42 16.55
N VAL A 86 14.34 -21.10 16.41
CA VAL A 86 15.43 -20.18 16.73
C VAL A 86 14.92 -19.15 17.70
N ASN A 87 15.53 -19.07 18.88
CA ASN A 87 15.35 -17.98 19.83
C ASN A 87 16.64 -17.15 19.84
N ASN A 88 16.59 -15.93 19.31
CA ASN A 88 17.74 -15.05 19.19
C ASN A 88 17.63 -13.85 20.14
N LEU A 89 18.49 -13.79 21.14
CA LEU A 89 18.73 -12.61 21.99
C LEU A 89 20.06 -11.92 21.66
N GLY A 90 20.91 -12.55 20.83
CA GLY A 90 22.24 -12.08 20.48
C GLY A 90 22.32 -11.59 19.02
N ARG A 91 23.43 -11.86 18.36
CA ARG A 91 23.67 -11.48 16.96
C ARG A 91 23.90 -12.70 16.09
N ILE A 92 23.17 -12.81 14.98
CA ILE A 92 23.39 -13.79 13.91
C ILE A 92 23.73 -13.01 12.64
N GLU A 93 24.90 -13.23 12.05
CA GLU A 93 25.34 -12.45 10.89
C GLU A 93 26.04 -13.28 9.81
N SER A 94 25.60 -13.10 8.56
CA SER A 94 26.33 -13.54 7.38
C SER A 94 26.84 -12.34 6.59
N GLY A 95 28.10 -12.37 6.15
CA GLY A 95 28.69 -11.32 5.32
C GLY A 95 28.30 -11.38 3.84
N ASP A 96 27.92 -12.55 3.30
CA ASP A 96 27.70 -12.75 1.86
C ASP A 96 26.55 -13.70 1.47
N ASP A 97 25.89 -14.35 2.43
CA ASP A 97 24.81 -15.33 2.21
C ASP A 97 23.61 -14.98 3.12
N ASP A 98 22.66 -15.90 3.26
CA ASP A 98 21.57 -15.73 4.20
C ASP A 98 22.08 -15.83 5.66
N ALA A 99 21.47 -15.14 6.63
CA ALA A 99 21.81 -15.33 8.05
C ALA A 99 21.24 -16.65 8.59
N ILE A 100 19.97 -16.91 8.26
CA ILE A 100 19.26 -18.15 8.57
C ILE A 100 18.67 -18.72 7.28
N ARG A 101 18.92 -20.00 7.01
CA ARG A 101 18.25 -20.73 5.95
C ARG A 101 17.63 -22.01 6.47
N SER A 102 16.38 -22.26 6.07
CA SER A 102 15.66 -23.49 6.39
C SER A 102 15.15 -24.21 5.14
N ASP A 103 15.33 -25.53 5.14
CA ASP A 103 14.77 -26.44 4.16
C ASP A 103 13.72 -27.39 4.79
N GLY A 104 13.54 -27.36 6.12
CA GLY A 104 12.50 -28.12 6.81
C GLY A 104 11.17 -27.36 6.93
N THR A 105 10.13 -28.07 7.38
CA THR A 105 8.80 -27.51 7.64
C THR A 105 8.67 -26.93 9.05
N ASN A 106 7.72 -26.01 9.26
CA ASN A 106 7.33 -25.52 10.60
C ASN A 106 8.46 -24.82 11.37
N LEU A 107 9.26 -24.00 10.68
CA LEU A 107 10.27 -23.17 11.31
C LEU A 107 9.61 -22.06 12.14
N ILE A 108 10.07 -21.88 13.38
CA ILE A 108 9.71 -20.74 14.24
C ILE A 108 10.96 -19.92 14.55
N VAL A 109 10.91 -18.62 14.31
CA VAL A 109 11.97 -17.68 14.70
C VAL A 109 11.38 -16.63 15.65
N ASP A 110 11.92 -16.55 16.85
CA ASP A 110 11.65 -15.51 17.84
C ASP A 110 12.92 -14.67 18.01
N ASN A 111 12.88 -13.42 17.56
CA ASN A 111 14.03 -12.53 17.50
C ASN A 111 13.84 -11.34 18.43
N SER A 112 14.67 -11.24 19.47
CA SER A 112 14.88 -10.02 20.27
C SER A 112 16.27 -9.40 20.09
N GLY A 113 17.10 -10.00 19.23
CA GLY A 113 18.45 -9.54 18.95
C GLY A 113 18.60 -9.06 17.50
N VAL A 114 19.80 -9.21 16.95
CA VAL A 114 20.13 -8.79 15.58
C VAL A 114 20.28 -10.01 14.67
N ILE A 115 19.59 -10.01 13.53
CA ILE A 115 19.80 -10.93 12.41
C ILE A 115 20.23 -10.10 11.20
N SER A 116 21.42 -10.34 10.66
CA SER A 116 21.96 -9.58 9.52
C SER A 116 22.44 -10.50 8.41
N GLY A 117 21.78 -10.46 7.26
CA GLY A 117 22.16 -11.23 6.08
C GLY A 117 22.86 -10.40 5.01
N GLY A 118 24.01 -10.87 4.53
CA GLY A 118 24.69 -10.29 3.36
C GLY A 118 23.85 -10.40 2.09
N ASP A 119 22.99 -11.41 2.01
CA ASP A 119 21.98 -11.59 0.96
C ASP A 119 20.55 -11.48 1.50
N ARG A 120 20.19 -12.37 2.44
CA ARG A 120 18.87 -12.39 3.10
C ARG A 120 18.97 -12.59 4.60
N GLY A 121 18.04 -12.03 5.38
CA GLY A 121 18.00 -12.28 6.82
C GLY A 121 17.60 -13.73 7.06
N ILE A 122 16.37 -14.07 6.67
CA ILE A 122 15.78 -15.40 6.85
C ILE A 122 15.27 -15.90 5.50
N ARG A 123 15.67 -17.13 5.14
CA ARG A 123 15.30 -17.77 3.88
C ARG A 123 14.70 -19.16 4.09
N LEU A 124 13.46 -19.37 3.68
CA LEU A 124 12.87 -20.71 3.59
C LEU A 124 12.84 -21.19 2.15
N ARG A 125 13.40 -22.37 1.88
CA ARG A 125 13.45 -22.90 0.51
C ARG A 125 12.60 -24.11 0.27
N ASN A 126 12.26 -24.92 1.26
CA ASN A 126 11.40 -26.07 1.03
C ASN A 126 10.42 -26.14 2.21
N GLY A 127 9.19 -26.52 1.94
CA GLY A 127 8.23 -26.74 3.02
C GLY A 127 6.78 -26.78 2.55
N ASP A 128 6.17 -27.96 2.69
CA ASP A 128 4.73 -28.16 2.82
C ASP A 128 4.30 -27.97 4.28
N GLY A 129 4.59 -26.79 4.83
CA GLY A 129 4.36 -26.50 6.25
C GLY A 129 4.12 -25.03 6.55
N THR A 130 4.42 -24.62 7.78
CA THR A 130 4.28 -23.23 8.22
C THR A 130 5.63 -22.57 8.49
N PHE A 131 5.66 -21.24 8.48
CA PHE A 131 6.75 -20.42 8.97
C PHE A 131 6.18 -19.36 9.88
N THR A 132 6.73 -19.23 11.08
CA THR A 132 6.36 -18.17 12.02
C THR A 132 7.58 -17.34 12.37
N LEU A 133 7.49 -16.04 12.16
CA LEU A 133 8.45 -15.05 12.65
C LEU A 133 7.77 -14.17 13.69
N ILE A 134 8.39 -14.04 14.85
CA ILE A 134 8.08 -13.02 15.85
C ILE A 134 9.34 -12.16 16.01
N ASN A 135 9.32 -10.96 15.47
CA ASN A 135 10.37 -9.97 15.68
C ASN A 135 9.93 -9.06 16.83
N GLN A 136 10.56 -9.21 18.00
CA GLN A 136 10.23 -8.48 19.23
C GLN A 136 10.62 -6.99 19.10
N GLU A 137 10.21 -6.18 20.08
CA GLU A 137 10.40 -4.71 20.07
C GLU A 137 11.88 -4.29 19.89
N ASP A 138 12.80 -4.99 20.55
CA ASP A 138 14.25 -4.78 20.42
C ASP A 138 14.89 -5.56 19.25
N GLY A 139 14.08 -6.35 18.53
CA GLY A 139 14.53 -7.22 17.44
C GLY A 139 14.79 -6.44 16.15
N GLU A 140 15.95 -6.67 15.56
CA GLU A 140 16.34 -6.08 14.28
C GLU A 140 16.70 -7.18 13.26
N ILE A 141 16.13 -7.08 12.07
CA ILE A 141 16.44 -7.95 10.93
C ILE A 141 16.86 -7.10 9.75
N PHE A 142 18.09 -7.30 9.28
CA PHE A 142 18.65 -6.59 8.14
C PHE A 142 19.01 -7.57 7.03
N ALA A 143 18.81 -7.12 5.79
CA ALA A 143 19.36 -7.80 4.64
C ALA A 143 19.64 -6.86 3.48
N ARG A 144 20.52 -7.29 2.58
CA ARG A 144 20.69 -6.58 1.33
C ARG A 144 19.46 -6.70 0.42
N ARG A 145 18.95 -7.91 0.16
CA ARG A 145 17.84 -8.12 -0.80
C ARG A 145 16.49 -8.45 -0.18
N GLN A 146 16.43 -9.45 0.68
CA GLN A 146 15.18 -9.79 1.36
C GLN A 146 15.44 -10.02 2.83
N ALA A 147 14.85 -9.22 3.72
CA ALA A 147 15.01 -9.48 5.15
C ALA A 147 14.34 -10.81 5.53
N VAL A 148 13.16 -11.08 4.97
CA VAL A 148 12.45 -12.36 5.09
C VAL A 148 11.97 -12.82 3.72
N ARG A 149 12.38 -14.01 3.29
CA ARG A 149 11.87 -14.65 2.05
C ARG A 149 11.40 -16.08 2.29
N ALA A 150 10.11 -16.30 2.12
CA ALA A 150 9.45 -17.53 2.55
C ALA A 150 8.81 -18.37 1.41
N ASP A 151 9.17 -18.15 0.14
CA ASP A 151 8.68 -18.95 -1.00
C ASP A 151 9.81 -19.65 -1.77
N ASN A 152 9.56 -20.68 -2.58
CA ASN A 152 10.59 -21.17 -3.53
C ASN A 152 10.09 -21.29 -4.98
N GLU A 153 9.10 -20.47 -5.34
CA GLU A 153 8.40 -20.50 -6.65
C GLU A 153 7.60 -21.80 -6.92
N ALA A 154 7.79 -22.87 -6.14
CA ALA A 154 7.11 -24.17 -6.33
C ALA A 154 6.35 -24.68 -5.09
N GLN A 155 6.63 -24.14 -3.91
CA GLN A 155 6.10 -24.53 -2.61
C GLN A 155 5.94 -23.29 -1.74
N LEU A 156 4.81 -23.22 -1.06
CA LEU A 156 4.25 -22.01 -0.49
C LEU A 156 3.83 -22.32 0.95
N PRO A 157 4.74 -22.20 1.92
CA PRO A 157 4.40 -22.44 3.31
C PRO A 157 3.37 -21.42 3.80
N GLY A 158 2.57 -21.78 4.80
CA GLY A 158 1.74 -20.80 5.51
C GLY A 158 2.66 -19.87 6.31
N VAL A 159 2.75 -18.60 5.91
CA VAL A 159 3.65 -17.61 6.51
C VAL A 159 2.90 -16.72 7.48
N SER A 160 3.41 -16.61 8.70
CA SER A 160 2.94 -15.67 9.72
C SER A 160 4.10 -14.83 10.22
N VAL A 161 4.02 -13.51 10.06
CA VAL A 161 5.01 -12.55 10.57
C VAL A 161 4.33 -11.62 11.56
N VAL A 162 4.87 -11.56 12.78
CA VAL A 162 4.51 -10.55 13.78
C VAL A 162 5.73 -9.69 14.02
N ASN A 163 5.66 -8.41 13.68
CA ASN A 163 6.76 -7.47 13.83
C ASN A 163 6.43 -6.40 14.87
N PHE A 164 7.22 -6.32 15.93
CA PHE A 164 7.23 -5.24 16.91
C PHE A 164 8.48 -4.34 16.77
N GLY A 165 9.57 -4.87 16.22
CA GLY A 165 10.85 -4.18 16.04
C GLY A 165 11.08 -3.67 14.61
N LEU A 166 12.32 -3.80 14.12
CA LEU A 166 12.73 -3.38 12.78
C LEU A 166 12.98 -4.58 11.86
N ILE A 167 12.39 -4.56 10.66
CA ILE A 167 12.76 -5.42 9.55
C ILE A 167 13.07 -4.53 8.34
N GLU A 168 14.31 -4.55 7.89
CA GLU A 168 14.81 -3.65 6.84
C GLU A 168 15.55 -4.42 5.74
N SER A 169 15.23 -4.11 4.49
CA SER A 169 15.98 -4.54 3.32
C SER A 169 16.54 -3.34 2.56
N PHE A 170 17.83 -3.36 2.20
CA PHE A 170 18.51 -2.21 1.60
C PHE A 170 18.22 -2.01 0.11
N ASP A 171 18.24 -3.10 -0.66
CA ASP A 171 18.13 -3.16 -2.13
C ASP A 171 16.91 -3.99 -2.56
N GLY A 172 16.02 -4.39 -1.65
CA GLY A 172 14.86 -5.22 -2.00
C GLY A 172 13.76 -5.19 -0.96
N ARG A 173 12.96 -6.25 -0.91
CA ARG A 173 11.73 -6.32 -0.11
C ARG A 173 12.00 -6.63 1.37
N ALA A 174 11.25 -6.04 2.30
CA ALA A 174 11.36 -6.43 3.71
C ALA A 174 10.80 -7.86 3.90
N ILE A 175 9.62 -8.11 3.36
CA ILE A 175 8.97 -9.43 3.41
C ILE A 175 8.56 -9.83 1.99
N GLN A 176 8.96 -11.03 1.59
CA GLN A 176 8.51 -11.64 0.35
C GLN A 176 7.96 -13.04 0.63
N SER A 177 6.67 -13.22 0.37
CA SER A 177 5.99 -14.50 0.46
C SER A 177 4.96 -14.64 -0.65
N ARG A 178 5.36 -15.26 -1.75
CA ARG A 178 4.47 -15.55 -2.88
C ARG A 178 3.54 -16.74 -2.65
N GLY A 179 3.28 -17.09 -1.39
CA GLY A 179 2.37 -18.16 -1.01
C GLY A 179 0.99 -17.67 -0.65
N PRO A 180 -0.09 -18.43 -0.94
CA PRO A 180 -1.41 -18.05 -0.49
C PRO A 180 -1.48 -18.08 1.04
N GLY A 181 -2.27 -17.19 1.62
CA GLY A 181 -2.54 -17.19 3.06
C GLY A 181 -1.42 -16.60 3.92
N THR A 182 -0.56 -15.75 3.33
CA THR A 182 0.46 -15.02 4.10
C THR A 182 -0.21 -14.01 5.04
N VAL A 183 0.19 -14.03 6.32
CA VAL A 183 -0.35 -13.17 7.38
C VAL A 183 0.76 -12.29 7.95
N VAL A 184 0.55 -10.98 7.99
CA VAL A 184 1.48 -9.99 8.56
C VAL A 184 0.75 -9.13 9.58
N PHE A 185 1.25 -9.13 10.81
CA PHE A 185 0.88 -8.17 11.86
C PHE A 185 2.07 -7.25 12.10
N ASN A 186 1.94 -5.97 11.74
CA ASN A 186 3.00 -4.99 11.91
C ASN A 186 2.65 -3.98 13.00
N PHE A 187 3.41 -3.97 14.08
CA PHE A 187 3.41 -2.97 15.15
C PHE A 187 4.70 -2.13 15.16
N GLY A 188 5.76 -2.62 14.51
CA GLY A 188 7.07 -1.98 14.41
C GLY A 188 7.28 -1.25 13.09
N THR A 189 8.50 -1.34 12.54
CA THR A 189 8.88 -0.72 11.26
C THR A 189 9.31 -1.77 10.24
N LEU A 190 8.72 -1.72 9.05
CA LEU A 190 9.12 -2.48 7.87
C LEU A 190 9.64 -1.50 6.81
N LEU A 191 10.88 -1.70 6.35
CA LEU A 191 11.53 -0.85 5.36
C LEU A 191 12.03 -1.64 4.16
N GLY A 192 11.63 -1.22 2.95
CA GLY A 192 12.05 -1.83 1.68
C GLY A 192 12.91 -0.90 0.83
N GLY A 193 13.90 -1.46 0.13
CA GLY A 193 14.60 -0.79 -0.98
C GLY A 193 13.97 -1.09 -2.36
N GLU A 194 13.11 -2.09 -2.41
CA GLU A 194 12.06 -2.33 -3.42
C GLU A 194 10.71 -2.38 -2.66
N GLU A 195 9.67 -2.95 -3.26
CA GLU A 195 8.36 -3.13 -2.64
C GLU A 195 8.46 -3.69 -1.20
N VAL A 196 7.82 -3.08 -0.21
CA VAL A 196 8.13 -3.42 1.20
C VAL A 196 7.63 -4.82 1.55
N ILE A 197 6.40 -5.13 1.15
CA ILE A 197 5.79 -6.45 1.33
C ILE A 197 5.24 -6.96 0.00
N GLU A 198 5.67 -8.15 -0.42
CA GLU A 198 5.06 -8.87 -1.53
C GLU A 198 4.33 -10.12 -1.03
N GLY A 199 3.03 -10.17 -1.27
CA GLY A 199 2.12 -11.30 -1.09
C GLY A 199 1.52 -11.78 -2.42
N ARG A 200 0.56 -12.72 -2.36
CA ARG A 200 -0.23 -13.18 -3.52
C ARG A 200 -1.70 -13.31 -3.12
N GLN A 201 -2.25 -14.53 -3.08
CA GLN A 201 -3.67 -14.73 -2.73
C GLN A 201 -3.89 -14.88 -1.23
N ASP A 202 -5.11 -14.62 -0.80
CA ASP A 202 -5.55 -14.78 0.60
C ASP A 202 -4.61 -14.07 1.60
N PHE A 203 -3.99 -12.97 1.18
CA PHE A 203 -3.07 -12.18 2.00
C PHE A 203 -3.83 -11.48 3.12
N PHE A 204 -3.24 -11.42 4.31
CA PHE A 204 -3.80 -10.66 5.42
C PHE A 204 -2.73 -9.74 6.01
N LEU A 205 -3.04 -8.45 6.07
CA LEU A 205 -2.22 -7.44 6.73
C LEU A 205 -3.04 -6.71 7.78
N GLU A 206 -2.53 -6.67 9.00
CA GLU A 206 -2.94 -5.71 10.02
C GLU A 206 -1.74 -4.83 10.39
N ASN A 207 -1.83 -3.55 10.04
CA ASN A 207 -0.76 -2.58 10.25
C ASN A 207 -1.16 -1.55 11.31
N HIS A 208 -0.35 -1.47 12.37
CA HIS A 208 -0.36 -0.44 13.41
C HIS A 208 0.95 0.37 13.42
N GLY A 209 1.98 -0.12 12.72
CA GLY A 209 3.31 0.46 12.67
C GLY A 209 3.58 1.26 11.38
N ILE A 210 4.84 1.24 10.94
CA ILE A 210 5.29 1.90 9.71
C ILE A 210 5.66 0.82 8.68
N ILE A 211 5.18 1.01 7.46
CA ILE A 211 5.59 0.31 6.24
C ILE A 211 6.02 1.39 5.27
N ALA A 212 7.29 1.42 4.86
CA ALA A 212 7.77 2.49 4.00
C ALA A 212 8.89 2.05 3.07
N ILE A 213 8.88 2.58 1.84
CA ILE A 213 10.09 2.62 1.02
C ILE A 213 11.14 3.46 1.74
N ARG A 214 12.37 2.94 1.81
CA ARG A 214 13.50 3.61 2.48
C ARG A 214 13.69 5.00 1.90
N GLY A 215 13.81 5.99 2.77
CA GLY A 215 13.90 7.41 2.39
C GLY A 215 12.57 8.16 2.52
N LEU A 216 11.44 7.46 2.62
CA LEU A 216 10.16 8.09 2.94
C LEU A 216 9.95 8.22 4.45
N SER A 217 9.32 9.31 4.88
CA SER A 217 8.91 9.50 6.26
C SER A 217 7.60 10.28 6.37
N TRP A 218 6.84 10.05 7.44
CA TRP A 218 5.57 10.72 7.74
C TRP A 218 5.67 11.57 9.00
N ASP A 219 5.24 12.82 8.94
CA ASP A 219 5.01 13.68 10.09
C ASP A 219 3.51 13.77 10.40
N GLY A 220 3.08 13.01 11.41
CA GLY A 220 1.70 13.01 11.87
C GLY A 220 1.24 14.32 12.51
N THR A 221 2.14 15.26 12.80
CA THR A 221 1.79 16.59 13.36
C THR A 221 1.29 17.52 12.28
N THR A 222 1.89 17.45 11.09
CA THR A 222 1.57 18.31 9.95
C THR A 222 0.76 17.58 8.88
N SER A 223 0.60 16.27 9.00
CA SER A 223 0.03 15.39 7.99
C SER A 223 0.75 15.53 6.65
N THR A 224 2.09 15.49 6.71
CA THR A 224 2.94 15.61 5.52
C THR A 224 3.97 14.50 5.48
N TRP A 225 4.32 14.06 4.29
CA TRP A 225 5.42 13.13 4.05
C TRP A 225 6.65 13.84 3.47
N THR A 226 7.80 13.18 3.56
CA THR A 226 9.06 13.63 2.96
C THR A 226 9.72 12.49 2.19
N ASP A 227 10.43 12.83 1.12
CA ASP A 227 11.30 11.93 0.38
C ASP A 227 12.76 12.41 0.50
N ASP A 228 13.60 11.60 1.16
CA ASP A 228 15.05 11.78 1.31
C ASP A 228 15.83 10.74 0.48
N GLY A 229 15.46 10.63 -0.81
CA GLY A 229 16.18 9.79 -1.77
C GLY A 229 15.65 8.36 -1.84
N ALA A 230 14.34 8.19 -1.74
CA ALA A 230 13.68 6.92 -1.97
C ALA A 230 13.90 6.42 -3.41
N VAL A 231 13.97 5.09 -3.55
CA VAL A 231 13.91 4.44 -4.87
C VAL A 231 12.51 4.67 -5.41
N ALA A 232 12.41 5.07 -6.68
CA ALA A 232 11.14 5.31 -7.35
C ALA A 232 10.58 4.01 -7.95
N ASP A 233 9.27 3.99 -8.24
CA ASP A 233 8.59 2.87 -8.90
C ASP A 233 8.47 1.63 -7.99
N GLU A 234 8.20 1.84 -6.69
CA GLU A 234 8.15 0.77 -5.68
C GLU A 234 6.94 0.90 -4.76
N ASP A 235 6.27 -0.23 -4.54
CA ASP A 235 5.02 -0.32 -3.76
C ASP A 235 5.24 -0.42 -2.25
N GLY A 236 4.27 0.07 -1.49
CA GLY A 236 4.21 -0.19 -0.07
C GLY A 236 3.91 -1.67 0.17
N VAL A 237 2.82 -2.15 -0.43
CA VAL A 237 2.33 -3.51 -0.27
C VAL A 237 1.72 -3.98 -1.59
N GLN A 238 2.13 -5.15 -2.08
CA GLN A 238 1.62 -5.74 -3.32
C GLN A 238 1.08 -7.14 -3.08
N PHE A 239 -0.15 -7.42 -3.52
CA PHE A 239 -0.77 -8.75 -3.46
C PHE A 239 -2.02 -8.82 -4.34
N SER A 240 -2.51 -10.02 -4.62
CA SER A 240 -3.59 -10.20 -5.60
C SER A 240 -4.98 -10.31 -4.98
N SER A 241 -5.10 -11.03 -3.86
CA SER A 241 -6.32 -11.02 -3.06
C SER A 241 -6.03 -11.01 -1.57
N GLY A 242 -6.87 -10.32 -0.81
CA GLY A 242 -6.68 -10.29 0.62
C GLY A 242 -7.49 -9.28 1.40
N VAL A 243 -7.00 -9.05 2.62
CA VAL A 243 -7.54 -8.12 3.60
C VAL A 243 -6.41 -7.25 4.11
N VAL A 244 -6.60 -5.92 4.03
CA VAL A 244 -5.70 -4.94 4.67
C VAL A 244 -6.49 -4.14 5.70
N LEU A 245 -6.02 -4.17 6.94
CA LEU A 245 -6.51 -3.38 8.06
C LEU A 245 -5.41 -2.40 8.47
N ASN A 246 -5.52 -1.14 8.06
CA ASN A 246 -4.47 -0.14 8.31
C ASN A 246 -4.90 0.88 9.37
N SER A 247 -4.22 0.84 10.51
CA SER A 247 -4.24 1.87 11.57
C SER A 247 -2.90 2.61 11.69
N GLY A 248 -1.89 2.19 10.93
CA GLY A 248 -0.53 2.75 10.92
C GLY A 248 -0.25 3.58 9.66
N VAL A 249 1.01 3.60 9.22
CA VAL A 249 1.47 4.36 8.06
C VAL A 249 1.99 3.41 6.98
N ILE A 250 1.55 3.62 5.73
CA ILE A 250 2.06 2.98 4.52
C ILE A 250 2.53 4.07 3.56
N LEU A 251 3.82 4.09 3.21
CA LEU A 251 4.43 5.05 2.27
C LEU A 251 5.13 4.33 1.13
N SER A 252 4.82 4.69 -0.10
CA SER A 252 5.40 4.11 -1.31
C SER A 252 5.87 5.18 -2.29
N THR A 253 6.56 4.76 -3.36
CA THR A 253 6.90 5.65 -4.48
C THR A 253 6.20 5.29 -5.79
N ASP A 254 5.52 4.14 -5.83
CA ASP A 254 4.52 3.80 -6.83
C ASP A 254 3.15 3.68 -6.17
N ASP A 255 2.70 2.47 -5.78
CA ASP A 255 1.41 2.29 -5.15
C ASP A 255 1.50 2.09 -3.64
N GLY A 256 0.63 2.75 -2.89
CA GLY A 256 0.57 2.53 -1.44
C GLY A 256 0.22 1.06 -1.17
N ILE A 257 -0.84 0.61 -1.86
CA ILE A 257 -1.29 -0.77 -1.92
C ILE A 257 -1.66 -1.10 -3.38
N ASP A 258 -1.02 -2.11 -3.96
CA ASP A 258 -1.42 -2.75 -5.22
C ASP A 258 -2.26 -4.00 -4.90
N ILE A 259 -3.52 -4.04 -5.38
CA ILE A 259 -4.50 -5.10 -5.10
C ILE A 259 -5.49 -5.38 -6.26
N ASP A 260 -5.74 -6.65 -6.56
CA ASP A 260 -6.73 -7.01 -7.59
C ASP A 260 -8.17 -7.13 -7.02
N GLU A 261 -8.34 -7.81 -5.88
CA GLU A 261 -9.65 -8.07 -5.24
C GLU A 261 -9.57 -8.18 -3.70
N GLY A 262 -10.70 -7.94 -3.01
CA GLY A 262 -10.80 -8.21 -1.57
C GLY A 262 -11.30 -7.02 -0.75
N PHE A 263 -10.58 -6.69 0.33
CA PHE A 263 -11.02 -5.70 1.30
C PHE A 263 -9.89 -4.85 1.86
N ILE A 264 -10.07 -3.53 1.84
CA ILE A 264 -9.19 -2.56 2.50
C ILE A 264 -10.01 -1.75 3.50
N HIS A 265 -9.53 -1.65 4.73
CA HIS A 265 -10.02 -0.70 5.74
C HIS A 265 -8.86 0.15 6.24
N ASN A 266 -8.84 1.41 5.83
CA ASN A 266 -7.97 2.43 6.40
C ASN A 266 -8.72 3.14 7.53
N PHE A 267 -8.39 2.81 8.78
CA PHE A 267 -9.02 3.36 9.97
C PHE A 267 -8.69 4.85 10.14
N ALA A 268 -9.42 5.56 11.02
CA ALA A 268 -9.25 7.00 11.23
C ALA A 268 -7.82 7.49 11.55
N GLY A 269 -6.96 6.63 12.11
CA GLY A 269 -5.54 6.93 12.35
C GLY A 269 -4.58 6.48 11.24
N GLY A 270 -5.10 5.73 10.26
CA GLY A 270 -4.34 5.12 9.18
C GLY A 270 -3.97 6.12 8.08
N VAL A 271 -2.79 5.93 7.51
CA VAL A 271 -2.22 6.73 6.43
C VAL A 271 -1.74 5.80 5.33
N ILE A 272 -2.15 6.09 4.09
CA ILE A 272 -1.66 5.41 2.88
C ILE A 272 -1.27 6.49 1.88
N VAL A 273 0.00 6.51 1.47
CA VAL A 273 0.53 7.55 0.58
C VAL A 273 1.36 6.93 -0.53
N SER A 274 1.02 7.30 -1.76
CA SER A 274 1.92 7.22 -2.91
C SER A 274 2.67 8.54 -3.08
N ALA A 275 3.99 8.48 -2.95
CA ALA A 275 4.90 9.59 -3.23
C ALA A 275 5.21 9.76 -4.73
N ALA A 276 4.58 8.95 -5.60
CA ALA A 276 4.80 9.01 -7.04
C ALA A 276 4.57 10.44 -7.60
N PRO A 277 5.25 10.82 -8.69
CA PRO A 277 5.01 12.09 -9.36
C PRO A 277 3.55 12.23 -9.85
N ASP A 278 2.98 13.44 -9.72
CA ASP A 278 1.60 13.76 -10.14
C ASP A 278 1.27 13.41 -11.61
N SER A 279 2.29 13.25 -12.45
CA SER A 279 2.16 12.91 -13.87
C SER A 279 1.95 11.43 -14.15
N ILE A 280 2.20 10.55 -13.17
CA ILE A 280 2.04 9.11 -13.34
C ILE A 280 0.58 8.76 -13.04
N ARG A 281 -0.09 8.08 -13.99
CA ARG A 281 -1.51 7.74 -13.85
C ARG A 281 -1.70 6.44 -13.06
N GLY A 282 -0.92 5.40 -13.37
CA GLY A 282 -0.98 4.11 -12.69
C GLY A 282 -0.14 4.12 -11.42
N SER A 283 -0.27 5.19 -10.63
CA SER A 283 0.32 5.26 -9.29
C SER A 283 -0.71 5.92 -8.38
N SER A 284 -1.01 5.28 -7.26
CA SER A 284 -2.17 5.57 -6.44
C SER A 284 -1.91 5.23 -4.97
N ALA A 285 -2.66 5.83 -4.04
CA ALA A 285 -2.61 5.32 -2.66
C ALA A 285 -3.12 3.86 -2.61
N VAL A 286 -4.17 3.56 -3.38
CA VAL A 286 -4.61 2.20 -3.70
C VAL A 286 -4.75 2.08 -5.22
N ASP A 287 -4.08 1.11 -5.82
CA ASP A 287 -4.22 0.77 -7.23
C ASP A 287 -4.85 -0.62 -7.42
N VAL A 288 -5.43 -0.84 -8.60
CA VAL A 288 -6.22 -2.03 -8.91
C VAL A 288 -5.94 -2.48 -10.33
N ASP A 289 -5.31 -3.64 -10.43
CA ASP A 289 -4.95 -4.31 -11.67
C ASP A 289 -6.13 -4.86 -12.47
N GLU A 290 -5.95 -5.01 -13.78
CA GLU A 290 -6.92 -5.68 -14.66
C GLU A 290 -6.97 -7.21 -14.52
N LEU A 291 -5.90 -7.83 -14.01
CA LEU A 291 -5.69 -9.27 -14.08
C LEU A 291 -5.26 -9.83 -12.74
N PHE A 292 -5.89 -10.95 -12.38
CA PHE A 292 -5.57 -11.62 -11.14
C PHE A 292 -4.23 -12.35 -11.21
N GLN A 293 -3.28 -12.02 -10.34
CA GLN A 293 -1.96 -12.66 -10.34
C GLN A 293 -1.92 -13.88 -9.38
N PHE A 294 -1.72 -15.09 -9.93
CA PHE A 294 -1.65 -16.30 -9.12
C PHE A 294 -0.23 -16.56 -8.56
N SER A 295 -0.16 -17.19 -7.38
CA SER A 295 1.08 -17.76 -6.87
C SER A 295 1.67 -18.83 -7.78
N ASP A 296 0.83 -19.68 -8.39
CA ASP A 296 1.27 -20.64 -9.41
C ASP A 296 1.17 -19.99 -10.80
N PRO A 297 2.30 -19.73 -11.49
CA PRO A 297 2.29 -19.09 -12.80
C PRO A 297 1.67 -19.95 -13.91
N ASN A 298 1.34 -21.22 -13.62
CA ASN A 298 0.65 -22.11 -14.55
C ASN A 298 -0.88 -22.05 -14.41
N GLU A 299 -1.40 -21.36 -13.39
CA GLU A 299 -2.84 -21.14 -13.28
C GLU A 299 -3.32 -20.19 -14.40
N PRO A 300 -4.48 -20.48 -15.02
CA PRO A 300 -4.99 -19.65 -16.09
C PRO A 300 -5.36 -18.28 -15.53
N GLU A 301 -4.91 -17.23 -16.22
CA GLU A 301 -5.34 -15.85 -15.96
C GLU A 301 -6.86 -15.79 -15.80
N ARG A 302 -7.30 -15.05 -14.78
CA ARG A 302 -8.70 -14.75 -14.56
C ARG A 302 -8.86 -13.27 -14.27
N ARG A 303 -10.11 -12.84 -14.36
CA ARG A 303 -10.52 -11.51 -13.91
C ARG A 303 -10.56 -11.45 -12.39
N PRO A 304 -10.18 -10.33 -11.78
CA PRO A 304 -10.40 -10.09 -10.36
C PRO A 304 -11.89 -10.06 -10.01
N GLY A 305 -12.20 -10.43 -8.78
CA GLY A 305 -13.50 -10.32 -8.15
C GLY A 305 -13.73 -8.93 -7.57
N PRO A 306 -14.79 -8.75 -6.76
CA PRO A 306 -15.12 -7.44 -6.22
C PRO A 306 -14.09 -6.96 -5.17
N LEU A 307 -13.94 -5.64 -5.08
CA LEU A 307 -13.12 -4.96 -4.07
C LEU A 307 -13.99 -3.99 -3.25
N LEU A 308 -13.82 -4.01 -1.92
CA LEU A 308 -14.40 -3.04 -1.01
C LEU A 308 -13.29 -2.23 -0.32
N ILE A 309 -13.35 -0.91 -0.45
CA ILE A 309 -12.44 0.04 0.20
C ILE A 309 -13.23 0.89 1.19
N ILE A 310 -12.85 0.86 2.46
CA ILE A 310 -13.36 1.74 3.52
C ILE A 310 -12.25 2.66 3.97
N ASN A 311 -12.44 3.97 3.80
CA ASN A 311 -11.49 5.00 4.25
C ASN A 311 -12.12 5.89 5.32
N GLU A 312 -11.60 5.79 6.53
CA GLU A 312 -11.82 6.72 7.65
C GLU A 312 -10.58 7.61 7.88
N GLY A 313 -9.41 7.17 7.42
CA GLY A 313 -8.11 7.82 7.61
C GLY A 313 -7.71 8.76 6.47
N TYR A 314 -6.43 8.75 6.12
CA TYR A 314 -5.83 9.58 5.08
C TYR A 314 -5.31 8.73 3.92
N MET A 315 -5.72 9.06 2.69
CA MET A 315 -5.17 8.50 1.45
C MET A 315 -4.73 9.63 0.51
N GLU A 316 -3.52 9.55 -0.02
CA GLU A 316 -2.96 10.53 -0.97
C GLU A 316 -2.10 9.85 -2.04
N GLY A 317 -2.22 10.31 -3.28
CA GLY A 317 -1.31 9.93 -4.36
C GLY A 317 -1.55 10.79 -5.60
N PRO A 318 -0.91 10.46 -6.75
CA PRO A 318 -1.36 10.99 -8.03
C PRO A 318 -2.85 10.73 -8.24
N ARG A 319 -3.32 9.56 -7.79
CA ARG A 319 -4.72 9.30 -7.41
C ARG A 319 -4.76 8.83 -5.94
N ALA A 320 -5.86 9.09 -5.24
CA ALA A 320 -6.09 8.42 -3.97
C ALA A 320 -6.49 6.96 -4.20
N ILE A 321 -7.40 6.73 -5.16
CA ILE A 321 -7.78 5.40 -5.63
C ILE A 321 -7.71 5.40 -7.16
N GLY A 322 -6.88 4.54 -7.72
CA GLY A 322 -6.74 4.32 -9.15
C GLY A 322 -7.12 2.90 -9.53
N THR A 323 -7.41 2.73 -10.81
CA THR A 323 -7.59 1.42 -11.43
C THR A 323 -6.93 1.45 -12.79
N ASP A 324 -6.38 0.32 -13.18
CA ASP A 324 -5.79 0.18 -14.50
C ASP A 324 -6.83 0.27 -15.63
N LEU A 325 -6.37 0.63 -16.84
CA LEU A 325 -7.28 1.03 -17.92
C LEU A 325 -8.26 -0.08 -18.34
N ASP A 326 -7.84 -1.33 -18.19
CA ASP A 326 -8.62 -2.50 -18.60
C ASP A 326 -9.31 -3.20 -17.43
N ALA A 327 -9.22 -2.64 -16.21
CA ALA A 327 -9.94 -3.15 -15.04
C ALA A 327 -11.46 -3.15 -15.28
N ASP A 328 -12.12 -4.24 -14.88
CA ASP A 328 -13.56 -4.44 -15.06
C ASP A 328 -14.27 -5.15 -13.90
N SER A 329 -13.58 -5.31 -12.76
CA SER A 329 -14.16 -5.79 -11.52
C SER A 329 -15.14 -4.78 -10.90
N PRO A 330 -16.14 -5.21 -10.12
CA PRO A 330 -16.94 -4.29 -9.31
C PRO A 330 -16.12 -3.68 -8.17
N ILE A 331 -16.39 -2.43 -7.81
CA ILE A 331 -15.71 -1.75 -6.69
C ILE A 331 -16.68 -0.93 -5.85
N ASP A 332 -16.62 -1.14 -4.53
CA ASP A 332 -17.37 -0.37 -3.55
C ASP A 332 -16.40 0.47 -2.71
N ILE A 333 -16.64 1.78 -2.63
CA ILE A 333 -15.81 2.74 -1.90
C ILE A 333 -16.68 3.44 -0.86
N VAL A 334 -16.30 3.38 0.40
CA VAL A 334 -16.93 4.12 1.50
C VAL A 334 -15.91 5.07 2.09
N ASN A 335 -16.16 6.38 1.99
CA ASN A 335 -15.30 7.39 2.56
C ASN A 335 -16.01 8.16 3.68
N THR A 336 -15.33 8.25 4.81
CA THR A 336 -15.60 9.21 5.90
C THR A 336 -14.34 9.97 6.32
N GLY A 337 -13.18 9.59 5.76
CA GLY A 337 -11.88 10.25 5.94
C GLY A 337 -11.50 11.17 4.78
N THR A 338 -10.21 11.22 4.48
CA THR A 338 -9.61 12.10 3.46
C THR A 338 -9.09 11.32 2.26
N LEU A 339 -9.46 11.75 1.06
CA LEU A 339 -8.92 11.31 -0.23
C LEU A 339 -8.32 12.52 -0.96
N ILE A 340 -7.03 12.45 -1.31
CA ILE A 340 -6.34 13.50 -2.07
C ILE A 340 -5.77 12.93 -3.35
N GLY A 341 -6.28 13.39 -4.48
CA GLY A 341 -5.65 13.23 -5.78
C GLY A 341 -4.80 14.46 -6.10
N ARG A 342 -3.48 14.27 -6.24
CA ARG A 342 -2.56 15.35 -6.62
C ARG A 342 -2.42 15.49 -8.14
N GLY A 343 -2.43 14.36 -8.84
CA GLY A 343 -2.37 14.26 -10.29
C GLY A 343 -3.75 14.29 -10.93
N GLY A 344 -3.80 14.37 -12.26
CA GLY A 344 -5.09 14.36 -12.96
C GLY A 344 -4.99 14.57 -14.46
N ASP A 345 -6.08 15.04 -15.06
CA ASP A 345 -6.19 15.34 -16.48
C ASP A 345 -6.27 16.86 -16.72
N GLU A 346 -6.61 17.26 -17.95
CA GLU A 346 -6.77 18.68 -18.31
C GLU A 346 -7.88 19.40 -17.52
N MET A 347 -8.80 18.67 -16.88
CA MET A 347 -9.88 19.24 -16.06
C MET A 347 -9.47 19.48 -14.62
N GLY A 348 -8.34 18.91 -14.18
CA GLY A 348 -7.79 19.11 -12.85
C GLY A 348 -7.40 17.80 -12.17
N PRO A 349 -7.08 17.85 -10.87
CA PRO A 349 -6.72 16.67 -10.10
C PRO A 349 -7.88 15.68 -9.99
N ILE A 350 -7.57 14.39 -9.94
CA ILE A 350 -8.55 13.29 -9.84
C ILE A 350 -8.24 12.50 -8.57
N ALA A 351 -9.20 12.40 -7.65
CA ALA A 351 -9.05 11.63 -6.41
C ALA A 351 -9.36 10.15 -6.64
N ILE A 352 -10.43 9.86 -7.39
CA ILE A 352 -10.87 8.50 -7.73
C ILE A 352 -10.93 8.37 -9.26
N ASP A 353 -10.10 7.49 -9.82
CA ASP A 353 -9.92 7.31 -11.26
C ASP A 353 -10.26 5.88 -11.70
N LEU A 354 -11.54 5.62 -11.96
CA LEU A 354 -12.01 4.28 -12.35
C LEU A 354 -11.89 4.03 -13.85
N ALA A 355 -11.65 2.78 -14.21
CA ALA A 355 -11.42 2.33 -15.56
C ALA A 355 -12.64 2.58 -16.47
N PRO A 356 -12.45 2.85 -17.78
CA PRO A 356 -13.55 2.92 -18.73
C PRO A 356 -14.45 1.68 -18.73
N ASN A 357 -13.91 0.50 -18.44
CA ASN A 357 -14.66 -0.75 -18.39
C ASN A 357 -14.96 -1.23 -16.97
N GLN A 358 -14.73 -0.40 -15.94
CA GLN A 358 -15.00 -0.77 -14.54
C GLN A 358 -16.38 -1.38 -14.41
N GLY A 359 -16.47 -2.46 -13.61
CA GLY A 359 -17.74 -3.06 -13.24
C GLY A 359 -18.61 -2.12 -12.40
N ASP A 360 -19.75 -2.63 -11.97
CA ASP A 360 -20.71 -1.85 -11.17
C ASP A 360 -19.99 -1.24 -9.96
N THR A 361 -20.22 0.05 -9.75
CA THR A 361 -19.45 0.86 -8.81
C THR A 361 -20.37 1.56 -7.83
N THR A 362 -20.06 1.43 -6.54
CA THR A 362 -20.67 2.26 -5.50
C THR A 362 -19.63 3.16 -4.86
N ILE A 363 -19.93 4.45 -4.70
CA ILE A 363 -19.13 5.37 -3.90
C ILE A 363 -20.05 6.02 -2.87
N SER A 364 -19.72 5.90 -1.58
CA SER A 364 -20.47 6.48 -0.48
C SER A 364 -19.65 7.55 0.23
N LEU A 365 -20.16 8.78 0.30
CA LEU A 365 -19.52 9.90 0.98
C LEU A 365 -20.43 10.40 2.13
N SER A 366 -19.90 10.42 3.35
CA SER A 366 -20.63 10.91 4.53
C SER A 366 -19.68 11.36 5.65
N GLY A 367 -20.24 11.85 6.76
CA GLY A 367 -19.50 12.25 7.96
C GLY A 367 -18.45 13.32 7.69
N GLY A 368 -17.24 13.10 8.18
CA GLY A 368 -16.08 13.97 8.00
C GLY A 368 -15.41 13.92 6.63
N SER A 369 -16.07 13.38 5.60
CA SER A 369 -15.49 13.18 4.26
C SER A 369 -14.81 14.43 3.69
N ILE A 370 -13.54 14.27 3.32
CA ILE A 370 -12.77 15.23 2.53
C ILE A 370 -12.33 14.54 1.23
N VAL A 371 -12.68 15.13 0.10
CA VAL A 371 -12.22 14.69 -1.22
C VAL A 371 -11.63 15.89 -1.96
N GLU A 372 -10.35 15.83 -2.27
CA GLU A 372 -9.64 16.82 -3.08
C GLU A 372 -9.30 16.20 -4.44
N GLY A 373 -10.03 16.60 -5.47
CA GLY A 373 -9.96 16.02 -6.82
C GLY A 373 -11.31 15.48 -7.31
N ASP A 374 -11.37 15.22 -8.61
CA ASP A 374 -12.53 14.66 -9.29
C ASP A 374 -12.81 13.21 -8.87
N ILE A 375 -14.06 12.80 -9.05
CA ILE A 375 -14.48 11.39 -9.02
C ILE A 375 -14.89 11.02 -10.45
N LEU A 376 -14.21 10.04 -11.02
CA LEU A 376 -14.42 9.61 -12.39
C LEU A 376 -14.92 8.17 -12.41
N PHE A 377 -16.23 8.00 -12.62
CA PHE A 377 -16.86 6.68 -12.72
C PHE A 377 -16.49 5.97 -14.03
N GLY A 378 -16.49 4.63 -13.99
CA GLY A 378 -16.32 3.80 -15.19
C GLY A 378 -17.58 3.67 -16.05
N GLY A 379 -17.53 2.78 -17.04
CA GLY A 379 -18.56 2.61 -18.06
C GLY A 379 -19.66 1.58 -17.75
N ALA A 380 -19.69 1.00 -16.54
CA ALA A 380 -20.77 0.11 -16.10
C ALA A 380 -22.16 0.77 -16.15
N SER A 381 -23.21 -0.05 -16.27
CA SER A 381 -24.59 0.45 -16.28
C SER A 381 -25.09 0.89 -14.90
N GLU A 382 -24.51 0.35 -13.83
CA GLU A 382 -24.92 0.63 -12.45
C GLU A 382 -23.77 1.31 -11.71
N ASN A 383 -23.69 2.64 -11.86
CA ASN A 383 -22.79 3.50 -11.10
C ASN A 383 -23.61 4.35 -10.13
N THR A 384 -23.32 4.26 -8.83
CA THR A 384 -24.08 4.97 -7.81
C THR A 384 -23.16 5.76 -6.88
N LEU A 385 -23.49 7.05 -6.70
CA LEU A 385 -22.93 7.90 -5.66
C LEU A 385 -23.94 8.04 -4.52
N PHE A 386 -23.65 7.48 -3.36
CA PHE A 386 -24.41 7.69 -2.13
C PHE A 386 -23.87 8.91 -1.37
N LEU A 387 -24.78 9.79 -0.94
CA LEU A 387 -24.46 10.97 -0.15
C LEU A 387 -25.27 10.94 1.15
N GLY A 388 -24.55 10.89 2.28
CA GLY A 388 -25.14 10.94 3.62
C GLY A 388 -25.18 12.34 4.21
N THR A 389 -25.30 12.41 5.54
CA THR A 389 -25.10 13.64 6.31
C THR A 389 -23.62 13.94 6.49
N PHE A 390 -23.23 15.22 6.50
CA PHE A 390 -21.84 15.65 6.61
C PHE A 390 -21.57 16.42 7.91
N ASP A 391 -20.40 16.17 8.50
CA ASP A 391 -19.90 16.85 9.69
C ASP A 391 -19.24 18.20 9.33
N ALA A 392 -19.05 19.07 10.33
CA ALA A 392 -18.28 20.30 10.14
C ALA A 392 -16.86 19.98 9.65
N GLY A 393 -16.36 20.77 8.70
CA GLY A 393 -15.07 20.52 8.04
C GLY A 393 -15.11 19.57 6.83
N ALA A 394 -16.20 18.83 6.60
CA ALA A 394 -16.34 18.02 5.39
C ALA A 394 -16.24 18.88 4.13
N ARG A 395 -15.56 18.38 3.10
CA ARG A 395 -15.26 19.13 1.89
C ARG A 395 -15.21 18.24 0.66
N PHE A 396 -15.79 18.74 -0.42
CA PHE A 396 -15.60 18.19 -1.75
C PHE A 396 -15.04 19.29 -2.65
N ASP A 397 -13.89 19.05 -3.25
CA ASP A 397 -13.25 19.95 -4.21
C ASP A 397 -12.90 19.22 -5.50
N GLY A 398 -13.95 18.87 -6.24
CA GLY A 398 -13.84 18.21 -7.53
C GLY A 398 -15.13 18.31 -8.33
N VAL A 399 -15.20 17.52 -9.40
CA VAL A 399 -16.39 17.24 -10.18
C VAL A 399 -16.60 15.73 -10.18
N VAL A 400 -17.83 15.30 -9.92
CA VAL A 400 -18.24 13.92 -10.16
C VAL A 400 -18.71 13.82 -11.60
N ARG A 401 -18.13 12.90 -12.35
CA ARG A 401 -18.47 12.64 -13.74
C ARG A 401 -18.37 11.15 -14.02
N ALA A 402 -19.24 10.65 -14.89
CA ALA A 402 -18.95 9.40 -15.57
C ALA A 402 -17.88 9.67 -16.64
N ARG A 403 -16.97 8.72 -16.85
CA ARG A 403 -16.28 8.67 -18.13
C ARG A 403 -17.35 8.64 -19.20
N ASP A 404 -17.25 9.56 -20.16
CA ASP A 404 -17.95 9.34 -21.40
C ASP A 404 -17.60 7.91 -21.84
N ALA A 405 -18.59 7.13 -22.25
CA ALA A 405 -18.28 6.09 -23.20
C ALA A 405 -18.00 6.83 -24.54
N ASP A 406 -16.88 7.48 -24.89
CA ASP A 406 -15.43 7.41 -24.63
C ASP A 406 -14.78 8.26 -25.76
N PRO A 407 -13.59 8.89 -25.65
CA PRO A 407 -12.92 9.39 -26.86
C PRO A 407 -12.36 8.26 -27.77
N ASP A 408 -11.91 7.12 -27.21
CA ASP A 408 -11.10 6.09 -27.87
C ASP A 408 -11.75 4.72 -28.12
N ARG A 409 -12.98 4.44 -27.65
CA ARG A 409 -13.87 3.42 -28.27
C ARG A 409 -14.19 3.83 -29.70
N ALA A 410 -14.09 5.12 -30.05
CA ALA A 410 -14.16 5.60 -31.44
C ALA A 410 -12.94 5.20 -32.29
N ALA A 411 -11.76 5.00 -31.68
CA ALA A 411 -10.53 4.57 -32.34
C ALA A 411 -10.33 3.03 -32.28
N ALA A 412 -10.64 2.37 -31.17
CA ALA A 412 -10.52 0.92 -31.02
C ALA A 412 -11.63 0.14 -31.74
N ARG A 413 -12.87 0.69 -31.86
CA ARG A 413 -13.90 0.14 -32.76
C ARG A 413 -13.55 0.35 -34.24
N ALA A 414 -12.78 1.38 -34.57
CA ALA A 414 -12.25 1.58 -35.92
C ALA A 414 -11.14 0.55 -36.25
N ALA A 415 -10.35 0.11 -35.27
CA ALA A 415 -9.38 -0.98 -35.42
C ALA A 415 -10.06 -2.37 -35.53
N LEU A 416 -11.17 -2.61 -34.81
CA LEU A 416 -11.93 -3.87 -34.90
C LEU A 416 -12.71 -4.02 -36.24
N LEU A 417 -12.94 -2.93 -36.98
CA LEU A 417 -13.62 -2.90 -38.29
C LEU A 417 -12.66 -2.95 -39.49
N ASP A 418 -11.36 -2.78 -39.27
CA ASP A 418 -10.33 -3.01 -40.29
C ASP A 418 -10.08 -4.52 -40.51
N ASP A 419 -10.48 -5.37 -39.56
CA ASP A 419 -10.20 -6.82 -39.53
C ASP A 419 -11.40 -7.75 -39.87
N LEU A 420 -12.58 -7.19 -40.18
CA LEU A 420 -13.78 -7.98 -40.55
C LEU A 420 -14.23 -7.73 -42.00
N GLY A 421 -13.52 -8.38 -42.92
CA GLY A 421 -13.99 -8.56 -44.29
C GLY A 421 -15.34 -9.30 -44.35
N GLU A 422 -16.34 -8.60 -44.88
CA GLU A 422 -17.66 -9.09 -45.35
C GLU A 422 -18.74 -9.51 -44.32
N VAL A 423 -19.73 -8.62 -44.22
CA VAL A 423 -21.20 -8.81 -44.06
C VAL A 423 -21.76 -9.09 -42.66
N GLY A 424 -22.41 -8.05 -42.10
CA GLY A 424 -23.48 -8.19 -41.12
C GLY A 424 -23.87 -6.86 -40.46
N VAL A 425 -24.87 -6.17 -41.02
CA VAL A 425 -25.42 -4.90 -40.50
C VAL A 425 -25.90 -5.06 -39.05
N LEU A 426 -25.31 -4.32 -38.12
CA LEU A 426 -25.89 -4.03 -36.81
C LEU A 426 -25.95 -2.52 -36.58
N SER A 427 -27.19 -2.04 -36.55
CA SER A 427 -27.61 -0.72 -36.10
C SER A 427 -27.28 -0.56 -34.61
N THR A 428 -26.20 0.14 -34.27
CA THR A 428 -25.99 0.63 -32.91
C THR A 428 -26.71 1.96 -32.74
N THR A 429 -27.92 1.90 -32.20
CA THR A 429 -28.51 3.05 -31.49
C THR A 429 -27.53 3.50 -30.42
N SER A 430 -27.28 4.81 -30.38
CA SER A 430 -26.43 5.48 -29.40
C SER A 430 -26.79 5.07 -27.97
N THR A 431 -25.87 4.42 -27.28
CA THR A 431 -25.88 4.39 -25.83
C THR A 431 -25.07 5.58 -25.38
N THR A 432 -25.80 6.50 -24.75
CA THR A 432 -25.36 7.48 -23.77
C THR A 432 -24.20 6.95 -22.91
N SER A 433 -23.38 7.85 -22.33
CA SER A 433 -22.72 7.51 -21.07
C SER A 433 -23.76 6.83 -20.19
N THR A 434 -23.44 5.69 -19.59
CA THR A 434 -24.33 5.06 -18.59
C THR A 434 -24.58 5.99 -17.40
N GLY A 435 -23.79 7.07 -17.29
CA GLY A 435 -23.94 8.12 -16.30
C GLY A 435 -23.75 7.54 -14.91
N PHE A 436 -24.28 8.23 -13.92
CA PHE A 436 -24.29 7.76 -12.55
C PHE A 436 -25.55 8.28 -11.87
N ASP A 437 -26.06 7.50 -10.94
CA ASP A 437 -27.16 7.91 -10.08
C ASP A 437 -26.63 8.53 -8.80
N VAL A 438 -27.30 9.57 -8.31
CA VAL A 438 -27.00 10.17 -7.00
C VAL A 438 -28.10 9.77 -6.03
N VAL A 439 -27.75 9.03 -4.99
CA VAL A 439 -28.69 8.56 -3.97
C VAL A 439 -28.40 9.28 -2.66
N PHE A 440 -29.41 9.94 -2.11
CA PHE A 440 -29.30 10.51 -0.76
C PHE A 440 -29.74 9.46 0.26
N GLU A 441 -28.92 9.23 1.28
CA GLU A 441 -29.21 8.25 2.34
C GLU A 441 -30.43 8.67 3.18
N ASP A 442 -31.06 7.71 3.87
CA ASP A 442 -32.29 7.91 4.66
C ASP A 442 -32.16 8.94 5.80
N ASN A 443 -30.92 9.27 6.19
CA ASN A 443 -30.62 10.28 7.21
C ASN A 443 -30.55 11.71 6.65
N VAL A 444 -30.60 11.90 5.33
CA VAL A 444 -30.60 13.22 4.69
C VAL A 444 -32.02 13.78 4.65
N GLU A 445 -32.22 14.96 5.23
CA GLU A 445 -33.50 15.64 5.21
C GLU A 445 -33.55 16.73 4.14
N ILE A 446 -34.76 17.11 3.72
CA ILE A 446 -34.96 18.22 2.77
C ILE A 446 -34.34 19.54 3.29
N GLY A 447 -34.25 19.69 4.62
CA GLY A 447 -33.64 20.84 5.28
C GLY A 447 -32.11 20.90 5.16
N ASP A 448 -31.46 19.84 4.68
CA ASP A 448 -30.00 19.80 4.52
C ASP A 448 -29.55 20.38 3.17
N PHE A 449 -30.45 20.47 2.19
CA PHE A 449 -30.20 21.17 0.95
C PHE A 449 -30.33 22.68 1.14
N LEU A 450 -29.24 23.40 0.86
CA LEU A 450 -29.17 24.84 1.05
C LEU A 450 -29.39 25.60 -0.26
N ALA A 451 -28.75 25.12 -1.34
CA ALA A 451 -28.89 25.72 -2.65
C ALA A 451 -28.58 24.74 -3.78
N TYR A 452 -29.13 25.00 -4.96
CA TYR A 452 -28.84 24.22 -6.16
C TYR A 452 -28.72 25.09 -7.41
N LEU A 453 -28.07 24.57 -8.45
CA LEU A 453 -28.05 25.16 -9.78
C LEU A 453 -28.00 24.06 -10.82
N LEU A 454 -28.95 24.06 -11.75
CA LEU A 454 -28.89 23.26 -12.96
C LEU A 454 -28.67 24.19 -14.16
N VAL A 455 -27.57 23.99 -14.86
CA VAL A 455 -27.26 24.66 -16.13
C VAL A 455 -26.73 23.62 -17.10
N ASP A 456 -27.46 23.45 -18.20
CA ASP A 456 -27.21 22.38 -19.18
C ASP A 456 -27.14 21.03 -18.46
N ASN A 457 -26.00 20.35 -18.48
CA ASN A 457 -25.81 19.05 -17.82
C ASN A 457 -25.01 19.12 -16.52
N LEU A 458 -24.74 20.33 -16.01
CA LEU A 458 -24.04 20.54 -14.75
C LEU A 458 -25.06 20.81 -13.63
N PHE A 459 -25.13 19.89 -12.67
CA PHE A 459 -25.89 20.07 -11.45
C PHE A 459 -24.94 20.45 -10.31
N ARG A 460 -25.13 21.62 -9.71
CA ARG A 460 -24.41 22.04 -8.51
C ARG A 460 -25.34 21.95 -7.32
N LEU A 461 -24.84 21.39 -6.23
CA LEU A 461 -25.61 21.18 -5.01
C LEU A 461 -24.80 21.66 -3.81
N HIS A 462 -25.42 22.47 -2.97
CA HIS A 462 -24.87 22.90 -1.69
C HIS A 462 -25.68 22.23 -0.58
N MET A 463 -25.01 21.48 0.28
CA MET A 463 -25.61 20.82 1.43
C MET A 463 -24.96 21.33 2.72
N LYS A 464 -25.66 21.19 3.84
CA LYS A 464 -25.07 21.44 5.16
C LYS A 464 -23.92 20.48 5.44
N ALA A 465 -22.92 21.00 6.12
CA ALA A 465 -21.85 20.24 6.76
C ALA A 465 -21.76 20.72 8.22
N GLY A 466 -22.32 19.96 9.15
CA GLY A 466 -22.61 20.45 10.49
C GLY A 466 -23.56 21.67 10.51
N ASP A 467 -23.48 22.48 11.57
CA ASP A 467 -24.42 23.59 11.79
C ASP A 467 -24.13 24.85 10.95
N GLU A 468 -22.85 25.10 10.63
CA GLU A 468 -22.41 26.36 10.01
C GLU A 468 -21.66 26.19 8.69
N ASP A 469 -21.17 24.98 8.36
CA ASP A 469 -20.41 24.76 7.13
C ASP A 469 -21.28 24.27 5.97
N ILE A 470 -20.71 24.35 4.77
CA ILE A 470 -21.37 23.99 3.52
C ILE A 470 -20.42 23.14 2.69
N ILE A 471 -20.87 21.93 2.36
CA ILE A 471 -20.24 21.09 1.34
C ILE A 471 -20.88 21.39 -0.03
N ARG A 472 -20.06 21.37 -1.08
CA ARG A 472 -20.45 21.78 -2.44
C ARG A 472 -20.10 20.71 -3.44
N PHE A 473 -21.11 20.14 -4.07
CA PHE A 473 -20.95 19.16 -5.13
C PHE A 473 -21.17 19.76 -6.51
N ARG A 474 -20.46 19.19 -7.48
CA ARG A 474 -20.61 19.43 -8.92
C ARG A 474 -20.77 18.07 -9.59
N PHE A 475 -21.94 17.82 -10.17
CA PHE A 475 -22.26 16.60 -10.90
C PHE A 475 -22.37 16.95 -12.38
N LEU A 476 -21.58 16.28 -13.23
CA LEU A 476 -21.65 16.43 -14.68
C LEU A 476 -22.32 15.20 -15.29
N ASN A 477 -23.43 15.41 -15.99
CA ASN A 477 -24.26 14.36 -16.58
C ASN A 477 -24.78 13.28 -15.58
N PRO A 478 -25.34 13.65 -14.40
CA PRO A 478 -26.02 12.66 -13.56
C PRO A 478 -27.25 12.09 -14.30
N THR A 479 -27.48 10.78 -14.15
CA THR A 479 -28.61 10.08 -14.78
C THR A 479 -29.90 10.34 -13.99
N SER A 480 -29.85 10.17 -12.68
CA SER A 480 -30.99 10.40 -11.80
C SER A 480 -30.56 10.79 -10.38
N PHE A 481 -31.53 11.27 -9.61
CA PHE A 481 -31.42 11.57 -8.20
C PHE A 481 -32.47 10.76 -7.44
N ALA A 482 -32.07 10.05 -6.38
CA ALA A 482 -32.96 9.32 -5.50
C ALA A 482 -33.05 10.02 -4.14
N PHE A 483 -34.26 10.36 -3.68
CA PHE A 483 -34.49 11.01 -2.40
C PHE A 483 -35.83 10.55 -1.81
N ASP A 484 -35.84 10.14 -0.54
CA ASP A 484 -37.06 9.68 0.19
C ASP A 484 -37.83 8.57 -0.56
N GLY A 485 -37.10 7.65 -1.21
CA GLY A 485 -37.65 6.53 -1.97
C GLY A 485 -38.19 6.88 -3.38
N ASP A 486 -38.21 8.15 -3.76
CA ASP A 486 -38.58 8.61 -5.10
C ASP A 486 -37.34 8.80 -5.99
N MET A 487 -37.50 8.53 -7.28
CA MET A 487 -36.48 8.73 -8.32
C MET A 487 -36.85 9.91 -9.21
N PHE A 488 -35.88 10.80 -9.46
CA PHE A 488 -36.06 12.02 -10.24
C PHE A 488 -35.02 12.11 -11.36
N GLY A 489 -35.44 12.57 -12.55
CA GLY A 489 -34.47 13.11 -13.51
C GLY A 489 -33.85 14.43 -13.01
N PRO A 490 -32.73 14.91 -13.57
CA PRO A 490 -32.08 16.15 -13.10
C PRO A 490 -32.98 17.39 -13.07
N ASP A 491 -33.79 17.60 -14.12
CA ASP A 491 -34.77 18.70 -14.18
C ASP A 491 -35.90 18.53 -13.15
N GLU A 492 -36.35 17.29 -12.93
CA GLU A 492 -37.41 16.98 -11.99
C GLU A 492 -36.94 17.20 -10.55
N PHE A 493 -35.71 16.79 -10.23
CA PHE A 493 -35.11 17.00 -8.92
C PHE A 493 -34.88 18.50 -8.64
N ALA A 494 -34.39 19.25 -9.63
CA ALA A 494 -34.30 20.71 -9.55
C ALA A 494 -35.67 21.37 -9.29
N GLY A 495 -36.73 20.87 -9.92
CA GLY A 495 -38.11 21.30 -9.67
C GLY A 495 -38.58 20.96 -8.25
N PHE A 496 -38.28 19.75 -7.78
CA PHE A 496 -38.59 19.27 -6.44
C PHE A 496 -37.90 20.13 -5.36
N LEU A 497 -36.60 20.41 -5.48
CA LEU A 497 -35.86 21.27 -4.55
C LEU A 497 -36.46 22.68 -4.50
N GLY A 498 -36.76 23.27 -5.66
CA GLY A 498 -37.39 24.59 -5.74
C GLY A 498 -38.79 24.63 -5.11
N ALA A 499 -39.60 23.59 -5.30
CA ALA A 499 -40.94 23.48 -4.70
C ALA A 499 -40.89 23.36 -3.16
N ASN A 500 -39.81 22.80 -2.61
CA ASN A 500 -39.58 22.65 -1.18
C ASN A 500 -38.77 23.79 -0.55
N GLY A 501 -38.56 24.89 -1.27
CA GLY A 501 -37.98 26.12 -0.73
C GLY A 501 -36.45 26.18 -0.68
N VAL A 502 -35.76 25.24 -1.35
CA VAL A 502 -34.30 25.29 -1.52
C VAL A 502 -33.94 26.41 -2.50
N ALA A 503 -32.91 27.20 -2.18
CA ALA A 503 -32.56 28.38 -2.97
C ALA A 503 -31.86 28.02 -4.30
N VAL A 504 -32.15 28.75 -5.37
CA VAL A 504 -31.34 28.66 -6.59
C VAL A 504 -30.06 29.47 -6.40
N VAL A 505 -28.88 28.89 -6.64
CA VAL A 505 -27.61 29.61 -6.58
C VAL A 505 -27.65 30.73 -7.63
N PRO A 506 -27.45 32.01 -7.24
CA PRO A 506 -27.46 33.10 -8.19
C PRO A 506 -26.34 32.93 -9.22
N VAL A 507 -26.70 32.75 -10.49
CA VAL A 507 -25.70 32.83 -11.58
C VAL A 507 -25.14 34.25 -11.54
N PRO A 508 -23.80 34.45 -11.48
CA PRO A 508 -23.22 35.78 -11.47
C PRO A 508 -23.77 36.58 -12.66
N GLY A 509 -24.56 37.62 -12.36
CA GLY A 509 -25.19 38.50 -13.33
C GLY A 509 -24.19 39.41 -14.04
N ALA A 510 -23.10 38.87 -14.56
CA ALA A 510 -22.11 39.62 -15.33
C ALA A 510 -22.73 40.20 -16.61
N LEU A 511 -23.78 39.58 -17.18
CA LEU A 511 -24.43 40.09 -18.40
C LEU A 511 -25.23 41.39 -18.17
N PRO A 512 -26.13 41.50 -17.17
CA PRO A 512 -26.84 42.76 -16.89
C PRO A 512 -25.89 43.92 -16.51
N LEU A 513 -24.81 43.63 -15.77
CA LEU A 513 -23.81 44.62 -15.38
C LEU A 513 -22.89 45.04 -16.54
N MET A 514 -22.50 44.11 -17.42
CA MET A 514 -21.77 44.47 -18.65
C MET A 514 -22.66 45.21 -19.64
N LEU A 515 -23.93 44.85 -19.80
CA LEU A 515 -24.86 45.55 -20.70
C LEU A 515 -25.16 46.98 -20.22
N THR A 516 -25.26 47.20 -18.91
CA THR A 516 -25.36 48.55 -18.35
C THR A 516 -24.05 49.34 -18.46
N ALA A 517 -22.89 48.70 -18.30
CA ALA A 517 -21.59 49.33 -18.53
C ALA A 517 -21.35 49.70 -20.02
N LEU A 518 -21.70 48.81 -20.95
CA LEU A 518 -21.62 49.03 -22.40
C LEU A 518 -22.65 50.06 -22.88
N GLY A 519 -23.87 50.03 -22.33
CA GLY A 519 -24.89 51.04 -22.56
C GLY A 519 -24.46 52.43 -22.05
N GLY A 520 -23.79 52.50 -20.89
CA GLY A 520 -23.19 53.71 -20.36
C GLY A 520 -22.06 54.27 -21.26
N LEU A 521 -21.19 53.40 -21.79
CA LEU A 521 -20.14 53.77 -22.74
C LEU A 521 -20.70 54.26 -24.09
N ALA A 522 -21.80 53.66 -24.59
CA ALA A 522 -22.47 54.11 -25.81
C ALA A 522 -23.16 55.48 -25.64
N LEU A 523 -23.77 55.74 -24.48
CA LEU A 523 -24.34 57.05 -24.13
C LEU A 523 -23.26 58.14 -23.95
N LEU A 524 -22.09 57.79 -23.41
CA LEU A 524 -20.94 58.71 -23.31
C LEU A 524 -20.33 59.03 -24.69
N ARG A 525 -20.35 58.10 -25.66
CA ARG A 525 -19.92 58.36 -27.04
C ARG A 525 -20.86 59.29 -27.81
N ARG A 526 -22.17 59.27 -27.51
CA ARG A 526 -23.16 60.19 -28.13
C ARG A 526 -23.10 61.63 -27.63
N ARG A 527 -22.38 61.91 -26.54
CA ARG A 527 -22.17 63.27 -26.00
C ARG A 527 -20.92 63.99 -26.57
N LYS A 528 -20.15 63.33 -27.45
CA LYS A 528 -18.95 63.89 -28.10
C LYS A 528 -19.03 63.95 -29.63
N ALA A 529 -20.21 63.79 -30.23
CA ALA A 529 -20.46 64.00 -31.65
C ALA A 529 -21.30 65.25 -31.86
#